data_AF-A0A4P2VE46-F1
#
_entry.id   AF-A0A4P2VE46-F1
#
_cell.length_a   1.000
_cell.length_b   1.000
_cell.length_c   1.000
_cell.angle_alpha   90.00
_cell.angle_beta   90.00
_cell.angle_gamma   90.00
#
_symmetry.space_group_name_H-M   'P 1'
#
loop_
_entity.id
_entity.type
_entity.pdbx_description
1 polymer ?
#
loop_
_entity_poly.entity_id
_entity_poly.type
_entity_poly.pdbx_seq_one_letter_code
_entity_poly.pdbx_strand_id
1 'polypeptide(L)'
;MSQKDVEDLIVKMAHEGLTPSIIGERLRDEYGIPSVKKLIGKSVVDVLREGNVAPPIPEDLNNLLRKARRIMDHLNTFHSDRKSKHALELVEASIYRLANYYKRKGIIPNNWQYKAVVAQLA
;
A
#
# COMPACT_ATOMS: atom_id res chain seq x y z
N MET A 1 -20.47 -20.51 0.38
CA MET A 1 -20.18 -19.48 1.41
C MET A 1 -21.19 -18.37 1.26
N SER A 2 -21.79 -17.93 2.36
CA SER A 2 -22.65 -16.75 2.42
C SER A 2 -21.80 -15.48 2.25
N GLN A 3 -22.42 -14.36 1.85
CA GLN A 3 -21.73 -13.07 1.72
C GLN A 3 -21.04 -12.65 3.03
N LYS A 4 -21.72 -12.85 4.16
CA LYS A 4 -21.18 -12.56 5.50
C LYS A 4 -19.93 -13.38 5.82
N ASP A 5 -19.93 -14.67 5.49
CA ASP A 5 -18.78 -15.55 5.75
C ASP A 5 -17.52 -15.04 5.05
N VAL A 6 -17.66 -14.44 3.86
CA VAL A 6 -16.54 -13.89 3.09
C VAL A 6 -16.08 -12.56 3.69
N GLU A 7 -16.99 -11.71 4.18
CA GLU A 7 -16.64 -10.47 4.89
C GLU A 7 -15.86 -10.79 6.18
N ASP A 8 -16.35 -11.73 6.98
CA ASP A 8 -15.70 -12.16 8.23
C ASP A 8 -14.31 -12.74 7.96
N LEU A 9 -14.18 -13.52 6.87
CA LEU A 9 -12.89 -14.07 6.46
C LEU A 9 -11.90 -12.98 6.05
N ILE A 10 -12.35 -11.97 5.31
CA ILE A 10 -11.51 -10.80 4.92
C ILE A 10 -11.04 -10.05 6.16
N VAL A 11 -11.93 -9.81 7.12
CA VAL A 11 -11.60 -9.11 8.37
C VAL A 11 -10.59 -9.93 9.19
N LYS A 12 -10.78 -11.25 9.30
CA LYS A 12 -9.83 -12.14 9.97
C LYS A 12 -8.43 -12.07 9.33
N MET A 13 -8.34 -12.17 8.01
CA MET A 13 -7.06 -12.08 7.30
C MET A 13 -6.39 -10.71 7.47
N ALA A 14 -7.16 -9.63 7.59
CA ALA A 14 -6.62 -8.31 7.87
C ALA A 14 -6.08 -8.18 9.30
N HIS A 15 -6.71 -8.82 10.29
CA HIS A 15 -6.17 -8.91 11.65
C HIS A 15 -4.87 -9.71 11.72
N GLU A 16 -4.69 -10.69 10.82
CA GLU A 16 -3.41 -11.40 10.65
C GLU A 16 -2.32 -10.51 10.02
N GLY A 17 -2.65 -9.28 9.60
CA GLY A 17 -1.72 -8.31 9.05
C GLY A 17 -1.48 -8.45 7.54
N LEU A 18 -2.30 -9.23 6.83
CA LEU A 18 -2.20 -9.39 5.40
C LEU A 18 -2.67 -8.12 4.67
N THR A 19 -2.02 -7.80 3.55
CA THR A 19 -2.41 -6.63 2.76
C THR A 19 -3.64 -6.93 1.90
N PRO A 20 -4.45 -5.93 1.54
CA PRO A 20 -5.66 -6.13 0.72
C PRO A 20 -5.39 -6.89 -0.59
N SER A 21 -4.22 -6.66 -1.21
CA SER A 21 -3.81 -7.37 -2.43
C SER A 21 -3.58 -8.87 -2.17
N ILE A 22 -2.85 -9.21 -1.11
CA ILE A 22 -2.58 -10.61 -0.71
C ILE A 22 -3.87 -11.32 -0.29
N ILE A 23 -4.77 -10.61 0.42
CA ILE A 23 -6.10 -11.13 0.77
C ILE A 23 -6.87 -11.51 -0.51
N GLY A 24 -6.81 -10.67 -1.54
CA GLY A 24 -7.44 -10.94 -2.83
C GLY A 24 -6.85 -12.17 -3.55
N GLU A 25 -5.54 -12.36 -3.50
CA GLU A 25 -4.86 -13.55 -4.05
C GLU A 25 -5.28 -14.81 -3.30
N ARG A 26 -5.26 -14.77 -1.97
CA ARG A 26 -5.62 -15.89 -1.11
C ARG A 26 -7.08 -16.32 -1.31
N LEU A 27 -8.00 -15.37 -1.43
CA LEU A 27 -9.41 -15.64 -1.73
C LEU A 27 -9.58 -16.32 -3.09
N ARG A 28 -8.78 -15.95 -4.09
CA ARG A 28 -8.80 -16.58 -5.41
C ARG A 28 -8.26 -18.00 -5.38
N ASP A 29 -7.09 -18.17 -4.78
CA ASP A 29 -6.29 -19.39 -4.92
C ASP A 29 -6.69 -20.47 -3.92
N GLU A 30 -6.97 -20.11 -2.66
CA GLU A 30 -7.35 -21.08 -1.61
C GLU A 30 -8.86 -21.32 -1.55
N TYR A 31 -9.65 -20.24 -1.68
CA TYR A 31 -11.11 -20.28 -1.49
C TYR A 31 -11.89 -20.33 -2.81
N GLY A 32 -11.22 -20.26 -3.95
CA GLY A 32 -11.84 -20.34 -5.28
C GLY A 32 -12.76 -19.16 -5.60
N ILE A 33 -12.55 -17.98 -4.97
CA ILE A 33 -13.34 -16.76 -5.16
C ILE A 33 -12.61 -15.83 -6.15
N PRO A 34 -13.00 -15.77 -7.44
CA PRO A 34 -12.22 -15.03 -8.43
C PRO A 34 -12.37 -13.51 -8.31
N SER A 35 -13.51 -13.04 -7.80
CA SER A 35 -13.81 -11.62 -7.66
C SER A 35 -14.75 -11.34 -6.48
N VAL A 36 -14.19 -10.74 -5.43
CA VAL A 36 -14.94 -10.29 -4.24
C VAL A 36 -16.02 -9.27 -4.61
N LYS A 37 -15.72 -8.37 -5.55
CA LYS A 37 -16.65 -7.33 -6.00
C LYS A 37 -17.90 -7.90 -6.65
N LYS A 38 -17.80 -9.01 -7.39
CA LYS A 38 -18.97 -9.67 -8.00
C LYS A 38 -19.85 -10.39 -6.96
N LEU A 39 -19.25 -10.87 -5.88
CA LEU A 39 -19.97 -11.62 -4.84
C LEU A 39 -20.67 -10.71 -3.83
N ILE A 40 -19.97 -9.69 -3.32
CA ILE A 40 -20.42 -8.83 -2.23
C ILE A 40 -20.91 -7.46 -2.75
N GLY A 41 -20.51 -7.06 -3.96
CA GLY A 41 -20.77 -5.73 -4.51
C GLY A 41 -19.77 -4.66 -4.05
N LYS A 42 -18.93 -4.95 -3.06
CA LYS A 42 -17.93 -4.06 -2.47
C LYS A 42 -16.50 -4.48 -2.81
N SER A 43 -15.56 -3.55 -2.78
CA SER A 43 -14.14 -3.90 -2.91
C SER A 43 -13.58 -4.40 -1.58
N VAL A 44 -12.47 -5.14 -1.60
CA VAL A 44 -11.77 -5.59 -0.37
C VAL A 44 -11.44 -4.41 0.53
N VAL A 45 -10.99 -3.28 -0.05
CA VAL A 45 -10.68 -2.06 0.70
C VAL A 45 -11.92 -1.46 1.38
N ASP A 46 -13.08 -1.54 0.74
CA ASP A 46 -14.33 -1.04 1.33
C ASP A 46 -14.78 -1.92 2.50
N VAL A 47 -14.69 -3.25 2.35
CA VAL A 47 -14.97 -4.21 3.43
C VAL A 47 -14.05 -3.96 4.64
N LEU A 48 -12.76 -3.70 4.40
CA LEU A 48 -11.82 -3.38 5.46
C LEU A 48 -12.10 -2.03 6.13
N ARG A 49 -12.61 -1.06 5.38
CA ARG A 49 -13.00 0.26 5.91
C ARG A 49 -14.23 0.13 6.80
N GLU A 50 -15.22 -0.65 6.39
CA GLU A 50 -16.42 -0.95 7.18
C GLU A 50 -16.08 -1.75 8.45
N GLY A 51 -15.13 -2.67 8.35
CA GLY A 51 -14.61 -3.43 9.49
C GLY A 51 -13.71 -2.65 10.45
N ASN A 52 -13.40 -1.36 10.17
CA ASN A 52 -12.44 -0.54 10.92
C ASN A 52 -11.02 -1.15 11.03
N VAL A 53 -10.64 -2.07 10.14
CA VAL A 53 -9.30 -2.69 10.07
C VAL A 53 -8.47 -2.12 8.91
N ALA A 54 -8.98 -1.10 8.23
CA ALA A 54 -8.26 -0.48 7.12
C ALA A 54 -6.97 0.21 7.60
N PRO A 55 -5.84 -0.01 6.93
CA PRO A 55 -4.60 0.69 7.26
C PRO A 55 -4.74 2.20 7.01
N PRO A 56 -4.13 3.05 7.85
CA PRO A 56 -4.23 4.51 7.74
C PRO A 56 -3.53 5.05 6.50
N ILE A 57 -2.56 4.31 5.96
CA ILE A 57 -1.85 4.64 4.72
C ILE A 57 -2.21 3.58 3.68
N PRO A 58 -2.60 3.99 2.46
CA PRO A 58 -2.81 3.08 1.35
C PRO A 58 -1.61 2.14 1.09
N GLU A 59 -1.91 0.89 0.73
CA GLU A 59 -0.91 -0.17 0.50
C GLU A 59 0.14 0.23 -0.55
N ASP A 60 -0.31 0.83 -1.64
CA ASP A 60 0.53 1.29 -2.76
C ASP A 60 1.55 2.37 -2.34
N LEU A 61 1.09 3.37 -1.58
CA LEU A 61 1.96 4.41 -1.04
C LEU A 61 2.95 3.80 -0.04
N ASN A 62 2.50 2.90 0.83
CA ASN A 62 3.37 2.19 1.77
C ASN A 62 4.44 1.36 1.06
N ASN A 63 4.10 0.70 -0.04
CA ASN A 63 5.04 -0.09 -0.84
C ASN A 63 6.13 0.79 -1.49
N LEU A 64 5.76 1.97 -1.99
CA LEU A 64 6.73 2.93 -2.51
C LEU A 64 7.66 3.46 -1.41
N LEU A 65 7.12 3.76 -0.22
CA LEU A 65 7.91 4.19 0.94
C LEU A 65 8.91 3.11 1.37
N ARG A 66 8.49 1.84 1.42
CA ARG A 66 9.37 0.69 1.71
C ARG A 66 10.46 0.54 0.65
N LYS A 67 10.12 0.71 -0.62
CA LYS A 67 11.09 0.66 -1.73
C LYS A 67 12.12 1.78 -1.63
N ALA A 68 11.68 3.01 -1.37
CA ALA A 68 12.57 4.16 -1.18
C ALA A 68 13.54 3.90 -0.02
N ARG A 69 13.06 3.38 1.12
CA ARG A 69 13.90 3.03 2.26
C ARG A 69 14.97 1.99 1.91
N ARG A 70 14.61 0.92 1.18
CA ARG A 70 15.58 -0.10 0.75
C ARG A 70 16.68 0.47 -0.15
N ILE A 71 16.32 1.37 -1.08
CA ILE A 71 17.30 2.02 -1.95
C ILE A 71 18.19 2.97 -1.15
N MET A 72 17.64 3.68 -0.17
CA MET A 72 18.40 4.51 0.76
C MET A 72 19.42 3.67 1.55
N ASP A 73 18.99 2.57 2.16
CA ASP A 73 19.86 1.69 2.95
C ASP A 73 21.05 1.17 2.10
N HIS A 74 20.80 0.85 0.83
CA HIS A 74 21.85 0.50 -0.15
C HIS A 74 22.80 1.67 -0.43
N LEU A 75 22.27 2.86 -0.70
CA LEU A 75 23.08 4.06 -1.00
C LEU A 75 23.90 4.56 0.20
N ASN A 76 23.44 4.34 1.44
CA ASN A 76 24.19 4.61 2.67
C ASN A 76 25.46 3.75 2.79
N THR A 77 25.50 2.61 2.09
CA THR A 77 26.69 1.76 2.03
C THR A 77 27.49 2.07 0.76
N PHE A 78 26.80 2.30 -0.36
CA PHE A 78 27.38 2.50 -1.69
C PHE A 78 27.01 3.86 -2.30
N HIS A 79 27.59 4.93 -1.74
CA HIS A 79 27.28 6.32 -2.13
C HIS A 79 27.58 6.68 -3.59
N SER A 80 28.48 5.94 -4.25
CA SER A 80 28.88 6.19 -5.64
C SER A 80 27.93 5.59 -6.68
N ASP A 81 26.92 4.81 -6.27
CA ASP A 81 25.98 4.17 -7.19
C ASP A 81 24.97 5.19 -7.75
N ARG A 82 25.36 5.83 -8.86
CA ARG A 82 24.54 6.83 -9.57
C ARG A 82 23.24 6.26 -10.11
N LYS A 83 23.19 4.97 -10.48
CA LYS A 83 21.98 4.34 -11.02
C LYS A 83 20.93 4.19 -9.93
N SER A 84 21.35 3.74 -8.75
CA SER A 84 20.46 3.62 -7.59
C SER A 84 20.02 4.99 -7.08
N LYS A 85 20.88 6.02 -7.14
CA LYS A 85 20.50 7.41 -6.82
C LYS A 85 19.39 7.91 -7.76
N HIS A 86 19.56 7.72 -9.07
CA HIS A 86 18.51 8.09 -10.03
C HIS A 86 17.21 7.29 -9.83
N ALA A 87 17.31 6.00 -9.50
CA ALA A 87 16.14 5.20 -9.18
C ALA A 87 15.41 5.70 -7.93
N LEU A 88 16.14 6.20 -6.92
CA LEU A 88 15.55 6.82 -5.72
C LEU A 88 14.75 8.08 -6.10
N GLU A 89 15.33 8.97 -6.92
CA GLU A 89 14.65 10.18 -7.42
C GLU A 89 13.31 9.86 -8.11
N LEU A 90 13.29 8.84 -8.97
CA LEU A 90 12.06 8.40 -9.66
C LEU A 90 11.00 7.84 -8.70
N VAL A 91 11.43 7.11 -7.67
CA VAL A 91 10.55 6.59 -6.63
C VAL A 91 9.98 7.74 -5.78
N GLU A 92 10.81 8.70 -5.38
CA GLU A 92 10.37 9.90 -4.66
C GLU A 92 9.35 10.71 -5.48
N ALA A 93 9.62 10.95 -6.78
CA ALA A 93 8.66 11.61 -7.67
C ALA A 93 7.30 10.89 -7.75
N SER A 94 7.33 9.55 -7.73
CA SER A 94 6.12 8.73 -7.71
C SER A 94 5.38 8.83 -6.36
N ILE A 95 6.10 8.86 -5.23
CA ILE A 95 5.54 9.09 -3.89
C ILE A 95 4.83 10.44 -3.85
N TYR A 96 5.46 11.52 -4.33
CA TYR A 96 4.84 12.85 -4.36
C TYR A 96 3.56 12.88 -5.19
N ARG A 97 3.58 12.30 -6.39
CA ARG A 97 2.41 12.24 -7.27
C ARG A 97 1.25 11.49 -6.62
N LEU A 98 1.55 10.35 -5.98
CA LEU A 98 0.55 9.51 -5.33
C LEU A 98 0.00 10.13 -4.05
N ALA A 99 0.87 10.74 -3.23
CA ALA A 99 0.45 11.50 -2.06
C ALA A 99 -0.47 12.66 -2.45
N ASN A 100 -0.15 13.42 -3.49
CA ASN A 100 -1.02 14.49 -3.98
C ASN A 100 -2.37 13.98 -4.45
N TYR A 101 -2.43 12.82 -5.11
CA TYR A 101 -3.70 12.18 -5.46
C TYR A 101 -4.53 11.83 -4.23
N TYR A 102 -3.92 11.19 -3.22
CA TYR A 102 -4.63 10.79 -2.01
C TYR A 102 -5.07 11.96 -1.13
N LYS A 103 -4.30 13.05 -1.10
CA LYS A 103 -4.71 14.32 -0.46
C LYS A 103 -5.95 14.90 -1.12
N ARG A 104 -5.97 14.99 -2.46
CA ARG A 104 -7.15 15.48 -3.21
C ARG A 104 -8.40 14.61 -2.98
N LYS A 105 -8.21 13.31 -2.76
CA LYS A 105 -9.30 12.36 -2.45
C LYS A 105 -9.72 12.36 -0.97
N GLY A 106 -9.00 13.07 -0.10
CA GLY A 106 -9.28 13.09 1.34
C GLY A 106 -8.97 11.77 2.06
N ILE A 107 -8.19 10.88 1.45
CA ILE A 107 -7.84 9.58 2.03
C ILE A 107 -6.70 9.73 3.05
N ILE A 108 -5.74 10.62 2.75
CA ILE A 108 -4.67 10.97 3.69
C ILE A 108 -4.82 12.43 4.14
N PRO A 109 -4.36 12.77 5.35
CA PRO A 109 -4.39 14.15 5.83
C PRO A 109 -3.63 15.12 4.90
N ASN A 110 -4.14 16.33 4.74
CA ASN A 110 -3.50 17.36 3.90
C ASN A 110 -2.11 17.77 4.40
N ASN A 111 -1.92 17.71 5.73
CA ASN A 111 -0.65 17.98 6.40
C ASN A 111 0.37 16.83 6.26
N TRP A 112 -0.01 15.69 5.65
CA TRP A 112 0.91 14.59 5.43
C TRP A 112 2.05 15.04 4.51
N GLN A 113 3.30 14.89 4.93
CA GLN A 113 4.45 15.26 4.12
C GLN A 113 5.46 14.12 4.11
N TYR A 114 5.93 13.79 2.91
CA TYR A 114 7.09 12.94 2.73
C TYR A 114 8.34 13.79 2.95
N LYS A 115 9.19 13.39 3.90
CA LYS A 115 10.50 14.03 4.07
C LYS A 115 11.45 13.43 3.02
N ALA A 116 11.80 14.23 2.02
CA ALA A 116 12.75 13.84 0.97
C ALA A 116 14.04 13.34 1.62
N VAL A 117 14.45 12.15 1.23
CA VAL A 117 15.66 11.51 1.74
C VAL A 117 16.85 11.84 0.86
N VAL A 118 16.62 12.03 -0.44
CA VAL A 118 17.68 12.45 -1.39
C VAL A 118 18.34 13.76 -0.94
N ALA A 119 17.57 14.69 -0.35
CA ALA A 119 18.09 15.94 0.20
C ALA A 119 18.99 15.76 1.44
N GLN A 120 18.94 14.61 2.11
CA GLN A 120 19.80 14.28 3.25
C GLN A 120 21.13 13.62 2.81
N LEU A 121 21.18 13.11 1.57
CA LEU A 121 22.36 12.43 1.00
C LEU A 121 23.26 13.35 0.16
N ALA A 122 22.81 14.58 -0.13
CA ALA A 122 23.55 15.61 -0.85
C ALA A 122 24.25 16.54 0.14
#